data_AF-H0G674-F1
#
_entry.id   AF-H0G674-F1
#
_cell.length_a   1.000
_cell.length_b   1.000
_cell.length_c   1.000
_cell.angle_alpha   90.00
_cell.angle_beta   90.00
_cell.angle_gamma   90.00
#
_symmetry.space_group_name_H-M   'P 1'
#
loop_
_entity.id
_entity.type
_entity.pdbx_description
1 polymer ?
#
loop_
_entity_poly.entity_id
_entity_poly.type
_entity_poly.pdbx_seq_one_letter_code
_entity_poly.pdbx_strand_id
1 'polypeptide(L)' 'MTVAIAEEKVRAAARWLSEQDPVPPHLVNVLKTKFELKALQVCEACKLAQDYRRAVLNG' A
#
# COMPACT_ATOMS: atom_id res chain seq x y z
N MET A 1 -2.57 -16.43 -14.24
CA MET A 1 -2.79 -14.98 -14.47
C MET A 1 -3.27 -14.19 -13.24
N THR A 2 -3.42 -14.78 -12.05
CA THR A 2 -3.98 -14.09 -10.86
C THR A 2 -2.94 -13.39 -9.97
N VAL A 3 -1.68 -13.83 -9.99
CA VAL A 3 -0.60 -13.27 -9.15
C VAL A 3 -0.19 -11.86 -9.57
N ALA A 4 -0.10 -11.59 -10.88
CA ALA A 4 0.29 -10.27 -11.38
C ALA A 4 -0.71 -9.17 -10.99
N ILE A 5 -2.01 -9.48 -11.01
CA ILE A 5 -3.07 -8.53 -10.61
C ILE A 5 -2.99 -8.23 -9.10
N ALA A 6 -2.66 -9.24 -8.29
CA ALA A 6 -2.48 -9.08 -6.85
C ALA A 6 -1.29 -8.17 -6.52
N GLU A 7 -0.16 -8.31 -7.22
CA GLU A 7 1.00 -7.43 -7.06
C GLU A 7 0.71 -5.99 -7.49
N GLU A 8 0.01 -5.79 -8.60
CA GLU A 8 -0.33 -4.44 -9.08
C GLU A 8 -1.23 -3.70 -8.09
N LYS A 9 -2.23 -4.39 -7.53
CA LYS A 9 -3.06 -3.84 -6.44
C LYS A 9 -2.24 -3.47 -5.21
N VAL A 10 -1.24 -4.28 -4.83
CA VAL A 10 -0.32 -3.99 -3.71
C VAL A 10 0.50 -2.73 -3.99
N ARG A 11 1.07 -2.59 -5.19
CA ARG A 11 1.84 -1.39 -5.57
C ARG A 11 0.98 -0.13 -5.60
N ALA A 12 -0.21 -0.22 -6.17
CA ALA A 12 -1.16 0.90 -6.20
C ALA A 12 -1.54 1.34 -4.78
N ALA A 13 -1.82 0.38 -3.90
CA ALA A 13 -2.15 0.62 -2.52
C ALA A 13 -0.97 1.23 -1.73
N ALA A 14 0.25 0.75 -1.98
CA ALA A 14 1.47 1.28 -1.39
C ALA A 14 1.75 2.72 -1.84
N ARG A 15 1.58 3.00 -3.13
CA ARG A 15 1.76 4.35 -3.70
C ARG A 15 0.78 5.32 -3.08
N TRP A 16 -0.50 4.97 -3.09
CA TRP A 16 -1.56 5.77 -2.46
C TRP A 16 -1.28 6.02 -0.98
N LEU A 17 -0.87 4.98 -0.24
CA LEU A 17 -0.52 5.09 1.18
C LEU A 17 0.70 5.99 1.38
N SER A 18 1.70 5.94 0.52
CA SER A 18 2.90 6.78 0.63
C SER A 18 2.56 8.27 0.56
N GLU A 19 1.52 8.63 -0.19
CA GLU A 19 1.01 10.00 -0.35
C GLU A 19 0.09 10.46 0.79
N GLN A 20 -0.41 9.56 1.65
CA GLN A 20 -1.31 9.95 2.73
C GLN A 20 -0.56 10.58 3.92
N ASP A 21 -0.76 11.88 4.13
CA ASP A 21 -0.31 12.60 5.32
C ASP A 21 -1.46 13.48 5.88
N PRO A 22 -1.98 13.22 7.09
CA PRO A 22 -1.60 12.15 8.03
C PRO A 22 -2.09 10.76 7.60
N VAL A 23 -1.48 9.70 8.16
CA VAL A 23 -1.87 8.30 7.88
C VAL A 23 -3.33 8.06 8.31
N PRO A 24 -4.18 7.49 7.45
CA PRO A 24 -5.59 7.30 7.77
C PRO A 24 -5.79 6.31 8.94
N PRO A 25 -6.74 6.59 9.85
CA PRO A 25 -7.13 5.66 10.90
C PRO A 25 -7.72 4.40 10.26
N HIS A 26 -7.45 3.24 10.87
CA HIS A 26 -7.86 1.94 10.32
C HIS A 26 -7.35 1.66 8.90
N LEU A 27 -6.16 2.17 8.56
CA LEU A 27 -5.28 1.79 7.44
C LEU A 27 -5.57 0.42 6.82
N VAL A 28 -5.60 -0.64 7.64
CA VAL A 28 -5.78 -2.01 7.17
C VAL A 28 -7.16 -2.21 6.56
N ASN A 29 -8.23 -1.71 7.20
CA ASN A 29 -9.57 -1.78 6.64
C ASN A 29 -9.66 -0.96 5.35
N VAL A 30 -9.07 0.24 5.33
CA VAL A 30 -9.08 1.10 4.13
C VAL A 30 -8.42 0.39 2.96
N LEU A 31 -7.24 -0.21 3.15
CA LEU A 31 -6.54 -0.90 2.07
C LEU A 31 -7.28 -2.17 1.63
N LYS A 32 -7.87 -2.92 2.57
CA LYS A 32 -8.70 -4.09 2.27
C LYS A 32 -9.94 -3.73 1.45
N THR A 33 -10.66 -2.67 1.81
CA THR A 33 -11.90 -2.29 1.11
C THR A 33 -11.62 -1.55 -0.19
N LYS A 34 -10.66 -0.62 -0.20
CA LYS A 34 -10.35 0.23 -1.36
C LYS A 34 -9.65 -0.51 -2.49
N PHE A 35 -8.78 -1.47 -2.15
CA PHE A 35 -7.97 -2.20 -3.13
C PHE A 35 -8.27 -3.70 -3.16
N GLU A 36 -9.30 -4.15 -2.43
CA GLU A 36 -9.70 -5.56 -2.31
C GLU A 36 -8.54 -6.47 -1.91
N LEU A 37 -7.67 -5.97 -1.03
CA LEU A 37 -6.46 -6.67 -0.59
C LEU A 37 -6.74 -7.61 0.58
N LYS A 38 -5.98 -8.70 0.66
CA LYS A 38 -5.91 -9.57 1.83
C LYS A 38 -4.95 -9.02 2.88
N ALA A 39 -5.03 -9.54 4.11
CA ALA A 39 -4.18 -9.09 5.21
C ALA A 39 -2.67 -9.13 4.88
N LEU A 40 -2.20 -10.19 4.21
CA LEU A 40 -0.80 -10.29 3.78
C LEU A 40 -0.41 -9.17 2.80
N GLN A 41 -1.23 -8.94 1.78
CA GLN A 41 -1.02 -7.92 0.77
C GLN A 41 -1.04 -6.50 1.35
N VAL A 42 -1.87 -6.28 2.37
CA VAL A 42 -1.86 -5.01 3.11
C VAL A 42 -0.54 -4.80 3.83
N CYS A 43 0.01 -5.83 4.49
CA CYS A 43 1.32 -5.73 5.13
C CYS A 43 2.44 -5.43 4.11
N GLU A 44 2.40 -6.07 2.94
CA GLU A 44 3.32 -5.80 1.84
C GLU A 44 3.19 -4.36 1.33
N ALA A 45 1.97 -3.88 1.14
CA ALA A 45 1.70 -2.51 0.72
C ALA A 45 2.19 -1.49 1.76
N CYS A 46 2.02 -1.75 3.06
CA CYS A 46 2.54 -0.91 4.13
C CYS A 46 4.06 -0.80 4.09
N LYS A 47 4.76 -1.95 3.95
CA LYS A 47 6.23 -1.96 3.85
C LYS A 47 6.70 -1.17 2.62
N LEU A 48 6.07 -1.39 1.48
CA LEU A 48 6.42 -0.72 0.22
C LEU A 48 6.11 0.78 0.26
N ALA A 49 5.01 1.19 0.91
CA ALA A 49 4.68 2.60 1.09
C ALA A 49 5.72 3.34 1.94
N GLN A 50 6.22 2.70 2.99
CA GLN A 50 7.32 3.23 3.79
C GLN A 50 8.59 3.40 2.97
N ASP A 51 8.90 2.42 2.10
CA ASP A 51 10.03 2.51 1.19
C ASP A 51 9.88 3.68 0.21
N TYR A 52 8.70 3.87 -0.38
CA TYR A 52 8.41 5.03 -1.23
C TYR A 52 8.57 6.36 -0.50
N ARG A 53 8.07 6.47 0.74
CA ARG A 53 8.28 7.68 1.55
C ARG A 53 9.76 7.94 1.82
N ARG A 54 10.53 6.89 2.12
CA ARG A 54 11.98 7.00 2.34
C ARG A 54 12.72 7.38 1.08
N ALA A 55 12.36 6.81 -0.07
CA ALA A 55 12.98 7.14 -1.36
C ALA A 55 12.78 8.62 -1.72
N VAL A 56 11.59 9.18 -1.49
CA VAL A 56 11.30 10.61 -1.73
C VAL A 56 12.13 11.54 -0.83
N LEU A 57 12.46 11.11 0.40
CA LEU A 57 13.29 11.91 1.31
C LEU A 57 14.79 11.87 1.00
N ASN A 58 15.25 10.92 0.17
CA ASN A 58 16.67 10.75 -0.19
C ASN A 58 16.96 11.16 -1.66
N GLY A 59 15.98 11.71 -2.37
CA GLY A 59 16.07 12.11 -3.78
C GLY A 59 16.11 13.61 -3.99
#